data_AF-A0A2E9NR33-F1
#
_entry.id   AF-A0A2E9NR33-F1
#
_cell.length_a   1.000
_cell.length_b   1.000
_cell.length_c   1.000
_cell.angle_alpha   90.00
_cell.angle_beta   90.00
_cell.angle_gamma   90.00
#
_symmetry.space_group_name_H-M   'P 1'
#
loop_
_entity.id
_entity.type
_entity.pdbx_description
1 polymer ?
#
loop_
_entity_poly.entity_id
_entity_poly.type
_entity_poly.pdbx_seq_one_letter_code
_entity_poly.pdbx_strand_id
1 'polypeptide(L)'
;MLLAPAAFAHSPWGQYTVYRQKHLLILSSKTDPDSYPYSERLVSAINREQPSAKARAARAKNLDRCHSLFLTNQMQFMLLPYQTTVEMREGTGQFSDRDALPIKTIYEFGDLTFSVRSNIDPTIIRIVTYSILEQLHSLPKASKPAKMLEIDTIHNESLTAIKKFLAQNPKS
;
A
#
# COMPACT_ATOMS: atom_id res chain seq x y z
N MET A 1 -25.18 0.31 -36.63
CA MET A 1 -25.01 -0.79 -35.65
C MET A 1 -23.59 -0.70 -35.10
N LEU A 2 -23.50 -0.37 -33.80
CA LEU A 2 -22.37 -0.49 -32.86
C LEU A 2 -21.01 0.20 -33.19
N LEU A 3 -20.85 1.35 -32.53
CA LEU A 3 -19.58 1.89 -32.06
C LEU A 3 -18.87 0.88 -31.15
N ALA A 4 -17.55 0.72 -31.30
CA ALA A 4 -16.67 0.22 -30.25
C ALA A 4 -15.78 1.38 -29.77
N PRO A 5 -15.77 1.73 -28.46
CA PRO A 5 -14.80 2.69 -27.96
C PRO A 5 -13.43 2.02 -27.88
N ALA A 6 -12.40 2.69 -28.41
CA ALA A 6 -11.02 2.33 -28.15
C ALA A 6 -10.72 2.59 -26.66
N ALA A 7 -10.74 1.54 -25.85
CA ALA A 7 -10.19 1.57 -24.50
C ALA A 7 -8.67 1.69 -24.62
N PHE A 8 -8.14 2.91 -24.52
CA PHE A 8 -6.72 3.15 -24.21
C PHE A 8 -6.47 2.71 -22.76
N ALA A 9 -6.42 1.40 -22.54
CA ALA A 9 -5.95 0.79 -21.30
C ALA A 9 -4.42 0.61 -21.37
N HIS A 10 -3.67 1.72 -21.52
CA HIS A 10 -2.24 1.67 -21.27
C HIS A 10 -2.02 1.58 -19.77
N SER A 11 -1.99 0.35 -19.26
CA SER A 11 -1.65 0.10 -17.87
C SER A 11 -0.25 0.70 -17.63
N PRO A 12 -0.05 1.55 -16.60
CA PRO A 12 1.20 2.29 -16.38
C PRO A 12 2.39 1.39 -16.04
N TRP A 13 2.14 0.09 -15.92
CA TRP A 13 3.11 -0.97 -15.67
C TRP A 13 4.07 -1.23 -16.84
N GLY A 14 3.81 -0.70 -18.04
CA GLY A 14 4.65 -0.91 -19.23
C GLY A 14 6.09 -0.38 -19.10
N GLN A 15 6.35 0.57 -18.19
CA GLN A 15 7.70 1.12 -17.94
C GLN A 15 8.39 0.57 -16.68
N TYR A 16 7.77 -0.37 -15.96
CA TYR A 16 8.30 -0.94 -14.72
C TYR A 16 8.99 -2.29 -15.07
N THR A 17 10.29 -2.29 -15.45
CA THR A 17 11.00 -3.50 -15.96
C THR A 17 12.37 -3.86 -15.33
N VAL A 18 12.40 -4.52 -14.15
CA VAL A 18 13.38 -5.51 -13.62
C VAL A 18 12.69 -6.23 -12.45
N TYR A 19 12.57 -7.57 -12.44
CA TYR A 19 11.93 -8.47 -11.43
C TYR A 19 11.04 -7.88 -10.29
N ARG A 20 11.55 -6.98 -9.44
CA ARG A 20 10.79 -6.13 -8.48
C ARG A 20 9.75 -5.21 -9.14
N GLN A 21 9.87 -5.02 -10.44
CA GLN A 21 8.95 -4.25 -11.27
C GLN A 21 7.94 -5.13 -12.02
N LYS A 22 8.10 -6.47 -11.97
CA LYS A 22 7.07 -7.40 -12.45
C LYS A 22 6.04 -7.76 -11.38
N HIS A 23 6.33 -7.47 -10.10
CA HIS A 23 5.52 -7.85 -8.94
C HIS A 23 5.53 -6.73 -7.90
N LEU A 24 4.35 -6.24 -7.51
CA LEU A 24 4.21 -5.38 -6.35
C LEU A 24 4.44 -6.20 -5.07
N LEU A 25 5.57 -5.99 -4.39
CA LEU A 25 5.88 -6.74 -3.18
C LEU A 25 5.44 -5.99 -1.91
N ILE A 26 4.63 -6.62 -1.08
CA ILE A 26 4.15 -6.07 0.20
C ILE A 26 4.90 -6.74 1.35
N LEU A 27 5.76 -5.98 2.03
CA LEU A 27 6.56 -6.49 3.14
C LEU A 27 5.74 -6.59 4.43
N SER A 28 5.81 -7.74 5.10
CA SER A 28 5.29 -8.00 6.44
C SER A 28 6.39 -8.63 7.31
N SER A 29 6.12 -8.82 8.61
CA SER A 29 7.06 -9.47 9.52
C SER A 29 6.59 -10.85 9.94
N LYS A 30 7.53 -11.78 10.15
CA LYS A 30 7.24 -13.08 10.77
C LYS A 30 6.93 -12.97 12.26
N THR A 31 7.49 -11.97 12.94
CA THR A 31 7.30 -11.73 14.37
C THR A 31 5.99 -11.04 14.70
N ASP A 32 5.27 -10.55 13.69
CA ASP A 32 3.96 -9.94 13.84
C ASP A 32 2.89 -10.92 13.31
N PRO A 33 1.94 -11.35 14.15
CA PRO A 33 0.99 -12.40 13.78
C PRO A 33 -0.06 -11.94 12.76
N ASP A 34 -0.35 -10.64 12.69
CA ASP A 34 -1.47 -10.11 11.89
C ASP A 34 -1.05 -9.62 10.50
N SER A 35 0.13 -9.02 10.36
CA SER A 35 0.59 -8.42 9.10
C SER A 35 0.73 -9.43 7.97
N TYR A 36 1.29 -10.62 8.22
CA TYR A 36 1.48 -11.59 7.14
C TYR A 36 0.16 -12.15 6.61
N PRO A 37 -0.75 -12.70 7.44
CA PRO A 37 -2.08 -13.14 6.97
C PRO A 37 -2.88 -12.03 6.29
N TYR A 38 -2.80 -10.79 6.79
CA TYR A 38 -3.49 -9.67 6.17
C TYR A 38 -2.85 -9.29 4.82
N SER A 39 -1.52 -9.37 4.69
CA SER A 39 -0.84 -9.06 3.44
C SER A 39 -1.28 -9.98 2.29
N GLU A 40 -1.57 -11.25 2.55
CA GLU A 40 -2.12 -12.19 1.55
C GLU A 40 -3.52 -11.75 1.08
N ARG A 41 -4.38 -11.28 2.01
CA ARG A 41 -5.71 -10.73 1.66
C ARG A 41 -5.59 -9.48 0.82
N LEU A 42 -4.72 -8.55 1.23
CA LEU A 42 -4.46 -7.31 0.51
C LEU A 42 -3.91 -7.57 -0.90
N VAL A 43 -3.00 -8.53 -1.03
CA VAL A 43 -2.48 -8.99 -2.31
C VAL A 43 -3.60 -9.54 -3.20
N SER A 44 -4.50 -10.36 -2.65
CA SER A 44 -5.64 -10.88 -3.40
C SER A 44 -6.58 -9.78 -3.86
N ALA A 45 -6.84 -8.77 -3.02
CA ALA A 45 -7.67 -7.63 -3.38
C ALA A 45 -7.02 -6.80 -4.51
N ILE A 46 -5.74 -6.47 -4.38
CA ILE A 46 -4.99 -5.72 -5.39
C ILE A 46 -4.95 -6.48 -6.72
N ASN A 47 -4.67 -7.78 -6.71
CA ASN A 47 -4.60 -8.57 -7.94
C ASN A 47 -5.95 -8.80 -8.60
N ARG A 48 -7.07 -8.68 -7.88
CA ARG A 48 -8.41 -8.76 -8.47
C ARG A 48 -8.69 -7.54 -9.35
N GLU A 49 -8.37 -6.36 -8.85
CA GLU A 49 -8.59 -5.09 -9.58
C GLU A 49 -7.46 -4.77 -10.56
N GLN A 50 -6.23 -5.15 -10.20
CA GLN A 50 -5.03 -4.93 -11.00
C GLN A 50 -4.21 -6.22 -11.17
N PRO A 51 -4.66 -7.19 -11.99
CA PRO A 51 -3.94 -8.44 -12.22
C PRO A 51 -2.50 -8.26 -12.72
N SER A 52 -2.24 -7.19 -13.50
CA SER A 52 -0.90 -6.90 -14.01
C SER A 52 0.08 -6.39 -12.95
N ALA A 53 -0.40 -5.97 -11.76
CA ALA A 53 0.47 -5.65 -10.63
C ALA A 53 1.21 -6.89 -10.11
N LYS A 54 0.61 -8.08 -10.31
CA LYS A 54 1.10 -9.39 -9.85
C LYS A 54 1.64 -9.30 -8.42
N ALA A 55 0.87 -8.65 -7.56
CA ALA A 55 1.22 -8.38 -6.18
C ALA A 55 1.54 -9.68 -5.44
N ARG A 56 2.48 -9.63 -4.52
CA ARG A 56 2.90 -10.78 -3.70
C ARG A 56 3.24 -10.33 -2.29
N ALA A 57 2.88 -11.16 -1.33
CA ALA A 57 3.31 -10.97 0.03
C ALA A 57 4.79 -11.35 0.15
N ALA A 58 5.56 -10.52 0.83
CA ALA A 58 6.93 -10.80 1.22
C ALA A 58 6.98 -10.78 2.75
N ARG A 59 7.76 -11.70 3.32
CA ARG A 59 7.83 -11.88 4.78
C ARG A 59 9.28 -11.78 5.25
N ALA A 60 9.58 -10.76 6.05
CA ALA A 60 10.86 -10.64 6.72
C ALA A 60 10.91 -11.53 7.97
N LYS A 61 12.13 -11.89 8.41
CA LYS A 61 12.32 -12.67 9.64
C LYS A 61 11.88 -11.93 10.91
N ASN A 62 12.02 -10.60 10.93
CA ASN A 62 11.71 -9.72 12.06
C ASN A 62 11.57 -8.26 11.60
N LEU A 63 11.18 -7.38 12.52
CA LEU A 63 11.00 -5.94 12.28
C LEU A 63 12.30 -5.22 11.91
N ASP A 64 13.44 -5.63 12.49
CA ASP A 64 14.75 -5.10 12.08
C ASP A 64 15.02 -5.28 10.60
N ARG A 65 14.71 -6.47 10.09
CA ARG A 65 14.90 -6.78 8.68
C ARG A 65 13.88 -6.03 7.82
N CYS A 66 12.66 -5.81 8.29
CA CYS A 66 11.71 -4.92 7.62
C CYS A 66 12.30 -3.53 7.45
N HIS A 67 12.81 -2.94 8.53
CA HIS A 67 13.44 -1.62 8.52
C HIS A 67 14.61 -1.57 7.54
N SER A 68 15.58 -2.49 7.64
CA SER A 68 16.75 -2.48 6.75
C SER A 68 16.40 -2.67 5.27
N LEU A 69 15.43 -3.53 4.95
CA LEU A 69 14.98 -3.75 3.56
C LEU A 69 14.31 -2.50 3.00
N PHE A 70 13.56 -1.80 3.83
CA PHE A 70 12.91 -0.56 3.44
C PHE A 70 13.92 0.57 3.31
N LEU A 71 14.84 0.76 4.26
CA LEU A 71 15.91 1.76 4.23
C LEU A 71 16.76 1.63 2.95
N THR A 72 17.24 0.42 2.68
CA THR A 72 18.13 0.09 1.54
C THR A 72 17.40 -0.04 0.19
N ASN A 73 16.15 0.41 0.11
CA ASN A 73 15.36 0.46 -1.13
C ASN A 73 15.12 -0.91 -1.78
N GLN A 74 15.24 -1.99 -1.00
CA GLN A 74 14.98 -3.34 -1.47
C GLN A 74 13.47 -3.65 -1.51
N MET A 75 12.69 -2.95 -0.70
CA MET A 75 11.22 -3.06 -0.62
C MET A 75 10.58 -1.67 -0.66
N GLN A 76 9.41 -1.57 -1.29
CA GLN A 76 8.71 -0.31 -1.50
C GLN A 76 7.44 -0.17 -0.67
N PHE A 77 6.76 -1.28 -0.40
CA PHE A 77 5.51 -1.33 0.35
C PHE A 77 5.67 -2.18 1.61
N MET A 78 4.98 -1.78 2.68
CA MET A 78 4.93 -2.51 3.94
C MET A 78 3.51 -2.51 4.49
N LEU A 79 3.16 -3.61 5.14
CA LEU A 79 1.99 -3.73 5.98
C LEU A 79 2.45 -4.17 7.37
N LEU A 80 2.35 -3.28 8.35
CA LEU A 80 2.82 -3.50 9.72
C LEU A 80 1.84 -2.84 10.70
N PRO A 81 1.92 -3.18 12.00
CA PRO A 81 1.17 -2.46 13.02
C PRO A 81 1.41 -0.95 12.97
N TYR A 82 0.37 -0.17 13.31
CA TYR A 82 0.40 1.28 13.32
C TYR A 82 1.57 1.81 14.14
N GLN A 83 1.69 1.34 15.40
CA GLN A 83 2.74 1.79 16.32
C GLN A 83 4.14 1.50 15.77
N THR A 84 4.37 0.30 15.23
CA THR A 84 5.63 -0.08 14.58
C THR A 84 5.94 0.83 13.38
N THR A 85 4.91 1.18 12.59
CA THR A 85 5.07 2.05 11.42
C THR A 85 5.43 3.48 11.83
N VAL A 86 4.85 4.00 12.92
CA VAL A 86 5.22 5.29 13.51
C VAL A 86 6.66 5.27 14.01
N GLU A 87 7.04 4.25 14.79
CA GLU A 87 8.40 4.12 15.31
C GLU A 87 9.46 4.07 14.19
N MET A 88 9.17 3.32 13.12
CA MET A 88 10.04 3.26 11.94
C MET A 88 10.13 4.60 11.19
N ARG A 89 9.02 5.32 11.08
CA ARG A 89 8.93 6.60 10.37
C ARG A 89 9.71 7.69 11.10
N GLU A 90 9.59 7.73 12.43
CA GLU A 90 10.19 8.77 13.25
C GLU A 90 11.57 8.41 13.80
N GLY A 91 12.02 7.15 13.63
CA GLY A 91 13.27 6.68 14.24
C GLY A 91 13.18 6.68 15.76
N THR A 92 12.11 6.13 16.32
CA THR A 92 11.83 6.10 17.77
C THR A 92 11.56 4.68 18.24
N GLY A 93 11.30 4.51 19.55
CA GLY A 93 11.02 3.19 20.13
C GLY A 93 12.19 2.22 19.91
N GLN A 94 11.90 1.03 19.39
CA GLN A 94 12.94 0.04 19.06
C GLN A 94 13.89 0.47 17.93
N PHE A 95 13.58 1.56 17.21
CA PHE A 95 14.39 2.10 16.11
C PHE A 95 15.11 3.40 16.48
N SER A 96 15.22 3.76 17.77
CA SER A 96 15.88 4.99 18.23
C SER A 96 17.32 5.16 17.74
N ASP A 97 18.03 4.04 17.57
CA ASP A 97 19.43 4.04 17.12
C ASP A 97 19.56 3.85 15.59
N ARG A 98 18.48 4.13 14.84
CA ARG A 98 18.41 3.94 13.39
C ARG A 98 17.84 5.15 12.69
N ASP A 99 18.17 5.24 11.40
CA ASP A 99 17.60 6.27 10.54
C ASP A 99 16.06 6.12 10.43
N ALA A 100 15.38 7.25 10.60
CA ALA A 100 13.98 7.43 10.27
C ALA A 100 13.71 7.04 8.80
N LEU A 101 12.62 6.33 8.55
CA LEU A 101 12.27 5.89 7.21
C LEU A 101 11.35 6.89 6.50
N PRO A 102 11.56 7.14 5.18
CA PRO A 102 10.71 8.04 4.39
C PRO A 102 9.39 7.36 4.01
N ILE A 103 8.55 7.09 5.00
CA ILE A 103 7.29 6.35 4.88
C ILE A 103 6.12 7.32 4.70
N LYS A 104 5.17 6.95 3.85
CA LYS A 104 3.83 7.54 3.75
C LYS A 104 2.76 6.45 3.85
N THR A 105 1.60 6.81 4.38
CA THR A 105 0.47 5.88 4.54
C THR A 105 -0.33 5.82 3.23
N ILE A 106 -0.67 4.62 2.76
CA ILE A 106 -1.62 4.42 1.66
C ILE A 106 -3.03 4.20 2.22
N TYR A 107 -3.15 3.25 3.17
CA TYR A 107 -4.44 2.89 3.77
C TYR A 107 -4.28 2.27 5.16
N GLU A 108 -5.34 2.28 5.96
CA GLU A 108 -5.36 1.68 7.31
C GLU A 108 -6.42 0.59 7.45
N PHE A 109 -6.09 -0.42 8.24
CA PHE A 109 -6.87 -1.64 8.45
C PHE A 109 -6.86 -2.04 9.93
N GLY A 110 -7.74 -1.46 10.74
CA GLY A 110 -7.68 -1.57 12.19
C GLY A 110 -6.32 -1.09 12.71
N ASP A 111 -5.58 -1.98 13.38
CA ASP A 111 -4.26 -1.65 13.92
C ASP A 111 -3.12 -1.80 12.89
N LEU A 112 -3.41 -2.12 11.62
CA LEU A 112 -2.40 -2.25 10.57
C LEU A 112 -2.39 -1.02 9.66
N THR A 113 -1.19 -0.58 9.29
CA THR A 113 -0.96 0.50 8.33
C THR A 113 -0.29 -0.06 7.09
N PHE A 114 -0.95 0.09 5.94
CA PHE A 114 -0.34 -0.14 4.65
C PHE A 114 0.37 1.12 4.18
N SER A 115 1.67 1.01 3.98
CA SER A 115 2.55 2.15 3.80
C SER A 115 3.56 1.93 2.68
N VAL A 116 4.15 3.03 2.22
CA VAL A 116 4.98 3.09 1.01
C VAL A 116 6.13 4.08 1.16
N ARG A 117 7.21 3.88 0.41
CA ARG A 117 8.29 4.87 0.29
C ARG A 117 7.73 6.15 -0.34
N SER A 118 8.17 7.30 0.14
CA SER A 118 7.66 8.61 -0.30
C SER A 118 7.96 8.96 -1.77
N ASN A 119 8.93 8.29 -2.40
CA ASN A 119 9.42 8.58 -3.75
C ASN A 119 8.91 7.61 -4.82
N ILE A 120 7.78 6.94 -4.58
CA ILE A 120 7.17 6.03 -5.55
C ILE A 120 6.39 6.79 -6.62
N ASP A 121 6.33 6.22 -7.82
CA ASP A 121 5.55 6.74 -8.94
C ASP A 121 4.10 7.05 -8.51
N PRO A 122 3.65 8.31 -8.64
CA PRO A 122 2.30 8.73 -8.30
C PRO A 122 1.19 7.84 -8.85
N THR A 123 1.36 7.34 -10.07
CA THR A 123 0.38 6.51 -10.76
C THR A 123 0.24 5.15 -10.10
N ILE A 124 1.35 4.55 -9.65
CA ILE A 124 1.33 3.29 -8.90
C ILE A 124 0.54 3.49 -7.60
N ILE A 125 0.78 4.58 -6.88
CA ILE A 125 0.08 4.87 -5.62
C ILE A 125 -1.43 5.01 -5.84
N ARG A 126 -1.85 5.76 -6.87
CA ARG A 126 -3.27 5.90 -7.20
C ARG A 126 -3.91 4.56 -7.52
N ILE A 127 -3.29 3.75 -8.38
CA ILE A 127 -3.84 2.44 -8.77
C ILE A 127 -4.02 1.55 -7.54
N VAL A 128 -2.98 1.43 -6.72
CA VAL A 128 -3.04 0.60 -5.51
C VAL A 128 -4.12 1.08 -4.56
N THR A 129 -4.26 2.40 -4.39
CA THR A 129 -5.31 2.99 -3.55
C THR A 129 -6.70 2.67 -4.11
N TYR A 130 -6.94 2.82 -5.41
CA TYR A 130 -8.22 2.45 -6.02
C TYR A 130 -8.50 0.96 -5.90
N SER A 131 -7.51 0.08 -6.11
CA SER A 131 -7.69 -1.35 -5.94
C SER A 131 -8.13 -1.72 -4.52
N ILE A 132 -7.68 -0.98 -3.51
CA ILE A 132 -8.14 -1.13 -2.11
C ILE A 132 -9.58 -0.64 -1.97
N LEU A 133 -9.90 0.54 -2.51
CA LEU A 133 -11.21 1.17 -2.39
C LEU A 133 -12.33 0.34 -3.05
N GLU A 134 -12.08 -0.24 -4.22
CA GLU A 134 -13.03 -1.15 -4.90
C GLU A 134 -13.24 -2.46 -4.13
N GLN A 135 -12.28 -2.84 -3.28
CA GLN A 135 -12.26 -4.09 -2.53
C GLN A 135 -12.49 -3.94 -1.03
N LEU A 136 -12.98 -2.78 -0.55
CA LEU A 136 -13.21 -2.56 0.89
C LEU A 136 -14.08 -3.65 1.53
N HIS A 137 -15.07 -4.15 0.81
CA HIS A 137 -15.96 -5.22 1.27
C HIS A 137 -15.23 -6.54 1.56
N SER A 138 -14.06 -6.78 0.95
CA SER A 138 -13.24 -7.99 1.15
C SER A 138 -12.07 -7.77 2.12
N LEU A 139 -11.88 -6.53 2.59
CA LEU A 139 -10.78 -6.11 3.47
C LEU A 139 -11.32 -5.79 4.87
N PRO A 140 -11.27 -6.75 5.82
CA PRO A 140 -11.86 -6.57 7.14
C PRO A 140 -11.16 -5.45 7.92
N LYS A 141 -11.93 -4.67 8.69
CA LYS A 141 -11.44 -3.53 9.47
C LYS A 141 -10.80 -2.41 8.64
N ALA A 142 -10.98 -2.39 7.31
CA ALA A 142 -10.60 -1.24 6.50
C ALA A 142 -11.25 0.04 7.03
N SER A 143 -10.44 1.08 7.23
CA SER A 143 -10.93 2.40 7.62
C SER A 143 -11.94 2.91 6.59
N LYS A 144 -12.93 3.70 7.01
CA LYS A 144 -13.84 4.34 6.05
C LYS A 144 -13.05 5.33 5.18
N PRO A 145 -13.32 5.44 3.86
CA PRO A 145 -12.58 6.37 3.00
C PRO A 145 -12.61 7.82 3.51
N ALA A 146 -13.73 8.28 4.06
CA ALA A 146 -13.82 9.62 4.65
C ALA A 146 -12.84 9.82 5.83
N LYS A 147 -12.61 8.80 6.65
CA LYS A 147 -11.66 8.86 7.78
C LYS A 147 -10.21 8.93 7.33
N MET A 148 -9.89 8.35 6.17
CA MET A 148 -8.55 8.45 5.59
C MET A 148 -8.17 9.89 5.21
N LEU A 149 -9.15 10.79 5.01
CA LEU A 149 -8.87 12.21 4.72
C LEU A 149 -8.30 12.98 5.92
N GLU A 150 -8.46 12.44 7.14
CA GLU A 150 -8.00 13.03 8.41
C GLU A 150 -6.56 12.62 8.77
N ILE A 151 -5.92 11.75 7.99
CA ILE A 151 -4.59 11.20 8.31
C ILE A 151 -3.48 12.09 7.72
N ASP A 152 -2.74 12.77 8.58
CA ASP A 152 -1.65 13.69 8.18
C ASP A 152 -0.50 13.01 7.42
N THR A 153 -0.27 11.73 7.70
CA THR A 153 0.83 10.95 7.12
C THR A 153 0.47 10.27 5.80
N ILE A 154 -0.74 10.48 5.29
CA ILE A 154 -1.22 9.88 4.04
C ILE A 154 -0.41 10.37 2.84
N HIS A 155 -0.20 9.50 1.87
CA HIS A 155 0.41 9.87 0.61
C HIS A 155 -0.55 10.76 -0.19
N ASN A 156 -0.07 11.87 -0.75
CA ASN A 156 -0.89 12.84 -1.48
C ASN A 156 -1.72 12.19 -2.60
N GLU A 157 -1.12 11.24 -3.34
CA GLU A 157 -1.82 10.52 -4.40
C GLU A 157 -2.89 9.53 -3.89
N SER A 158 -2.71 8.98 -2.69
CA SER A 158 -3.78 8.21 -2.03
C SER A 158 -4.92 9.14 -1.62
N LEU A 159 -4.61 10.32 -1.07
CA LEU A 159 -5.62 11.35 -0.76
C LEU A 159 -6.41 11.78 -2.00
N THR A 160 -5.73 12.01 -3.13
CA THR A 160 -6.36 12.33 -4.41
C THR A 160 -7.30 11.22 -4.88
N ALA A 161 -6.86 9.96 -4.81
CA ALA A 161 -7.67 8.81 -5.20
C ALA A 161 -8.93 8.67 -4.31
N ILE A 162 -8.76 8.81 -2.99
CA ILE A 162 -9.86 8.70 -2.01
C ILE A 162 -10.89 9.82 -2.22
N LYS A 163 -10.46 11.07 -2.38
CA LYS A 163 -11.36 12.20 -2.66
C LYS A 163 -12.19 11.98 -3.92
N LYS A 164 -11.56 11.49 -4.98
CA LYS A 164 -12.24 11.19 -6.24
C LYS A 164 -13.22 10.01 -6.10
N PHE A 165 -12.82 8.95 -5.40
CA PHE A 165 -13.71 7.82 -5.10
C PHE A 165 -14.96 8.25 -4.32
N LEU A 166 -14.81 9.08 -3.28
CA LEU A 166 -15.93 9.61 -2.49
C LEU A 166 -16.85 10.50 -3.33
N ALA A 167 -16.29 11.34 -4.21
CA ALA A 167 -17.09 12.18 -5.12
C ALA A 167 -17.92 11.33 -6.10
N GLN A 168 -17.42 10.16 -6.49
CA GLN A 168 -18.12 9.20 -7.37
C GLN A 168 -19.10 8.30 -6.59
N ASN A 169 -18.86 8.09 -5.29
CA ASN A 169 -19.63 7.20 -4.42
C ASN A 169 -20.05 7.92 -3.12
N PRO A 170 -20.98 8.89 -3.18
CA PRO A 170 -21.29 9.77 -2.03
C PRO A 170 -21.92 9.07 -0.82
N LYS A 171 -22.25 7.77 -0.93
CA LYS A 171 -22.83 6.94 0.15
C LYS A 171 -21.82 5.97 0.79
N SER A 172 -20.53 6.03 0.40
CA SER A 172 -19.45 5.12 0.84
C SER A 172 -18.66 5.61 2.06
#